data_AF-A0A9E4J1J8-F1
#
_entry.id   AF-A0A9E4J1J8-F1
#
_cell.length_a   1.000
_cell.length_b   1.000
_cell.length_c   1.000
_cell.angle_alpha   90.00
_cell.angle_beta   90.00
_cell.angle_gamma   90.00
#
_symmetry.space_group_name_H-M   'P 1'
#
loop_
_entity.id
_entity.type
_entity.pdbx_description
1 polymer ?
#
loop_
_entity_poly.entity_id
_entity_poly.type
_entity_poly.pdbx_seq_one_letter_code
_entity_poly.pdbx_strand_id
1 'polypeptide(L)'
;MAYYPHNIHFLWASATFGGRSELAIESADELAEEVPAEMASSLAFLQNYLATPLFARVRFGRWQEILDTPQPPAGQAFQNAMWRYAQGLAAAATGDVKAARKHLKTLGKLRRNPELADIRISFASATDLVRLTEHLVAGEIAAVRGRAERAIEEMRSAVALQDSLRYAEPPAFHYPVRHSLGAVLLEAGQASEAEAVYRQDLEHNPHNGWSLFGLAE
;
A
#
# COMPACT_ATOMS: atom_id res chain seq x y z
N MET A 1 -17.12 -21.02 2.78
CA MET A 1 -15.66 -20.95 2.58
C MET A 1 -15.16 -19.52 2.41
N ALA A 2 -15.71 -18.68 1.52
CA ALA A 2 -15.23 -17.29 1.34
C ALA A 2 -15.75 -16.24 2.37
N TYR A 3 -16.84 -16.52 3.10
CA TYR A 3 -17.48 -15.51 3.97
C TYR A 3 -16.74 -15.22 5.29
N TYR A 4 -16.09 -16.23 5.89
CA TYR A 4 -15.34 -16.03 7.13
C TYR A 4 -14.08 -15.17 6.92
N PRO A 5 -13.18 -15.48 5.96
CA PRO A 5 -12.06 -14.61 5.61
C PRO A 5 -12.49 -13.19 5.22
N HIS A 6 -13.64 -13.06 4.55
CA HIS A 6 -14.19 -11.76 4.19
C HIS A 6 -14.50 -10.89 5.43
N ASN A 7 -15.02 -11.46 6.51
CA ASN A 7 -15.29 -10.71 7.74
C ASN A 7 -13.99 -10.26 8.42
N ILE A 8 -12.96 -11.11 8.44
CA ILE A 8 -11.64 -10.77 8.98
C ILE A 8 -11.01 -9.64 8.13
N HIS A 9 -11.16 -9.68 6.81
CA HIS A 9 -10.68 -8.61 5.93
C HIS A 9 -11.34 -7.25 6.24
N PHE A 10 -12.64 -7.23 6.55
CA PHE A 10 -13.32 -6.00 7.01
C PHE A 10 -12.87 -5.56 8.41
N LEU A 11 -12.55 -6.50 9.31
CA LEU A 11 -12.01 -6.19 10.62
C LEU A 11 -10.63 -5.54 10.51
N TRP A 12 -9.73 -6.11 9.70
CA TRP A 12 -8.43 -5.52 9.38
C TRP A 12 -8.56 -4.11 8.81
N ALA A 13 -9.41 -3.94 7.78
CA ALA A 13 -9.62 -2.64 7.14
C ALA A 13 -10.11 -1.61 8.17
N SER A 14 -11.13 -1.96 8.95
CA SER A 14 -11.70 -1.08 9.98
C SER A 14 -10.70 -0.73 11.08
N ALA A 15 -9.89 -1.70 11.53
CA ALA A 15 -8.83 -1.47 12.52
C ALA A 15 -7.72 -0.56 11.97
N THR A 16 -7.35 -0.73 10.70
CA THR A 16 -6.38 0.10 9.98
C THR A 16 -6.84 1.56 9.89
N PHE A 17 -8.09 1.79 9.47
CA PHE A 17 -8.66 3.15 9.43
C PHE A 17 -8.78 3.77 10.83
N GLY A 18 -9.09 2.95 11.85
CA GLY A 18 -9.18 3.38 13.24
C GLY A 18 -7.86 3.51 13.98
N GLY A 19 -6.71 3.28 13.34
CA GLY A 19 -5.39 3.39 13.98
C GLY A 19 -5.09 2.30 15.02
N ARG A 20 -5.88 1.23 15.08
CA ARG A 20 -5.73 0.14 16.05
C ARG A 20 -4.68 -0.87 15.56
N SER A 21 -3.40 -0.53 15.74
CA SER A 21 -2.27 -1.26 15.15
C SER A 21 -2.24 -2.76 15.49
N GLU A 22 -2.35 -3.12 16.76
CA GLU A 22 -2.31 -4.52 17.22
C GLU A 22 -3.41 -5.35 16.56
N LEU A 23 -4.67 -4.93 16.72
CA LEU A 23 -5.82 -5.59 16.12
C LEU A 23 -5.71 -5.69 14.58
N ALA A 24 -5.20 -4.64 13.92
CA ALA A 24 -5.02 -4.67 12.48
C ALA A 24 -3.98 -5.72 12.05
N ILE A 25 -2.84 -5.80 12.73
CA ILE A 25 -1.79 -6.77 12.39
C ILE A 25 -2.26 -8.20 12.69
N GLU A 26 -2.88 -8.44 13.84
CA GLU A 26 -3.44 -9.75 14.20
C GLU A 26 -4.49 -10.21 13.19
N SER A 27 -5.43 -9.33 12.84
CA SER A 27 -6.48 -9.65 11.85
C SER A 27 -5.88 -9.91 10.45
N ALA A 28 -4.81 -9.20 10.09
CA ALA A 28 -4.14 -9.39 8.80
C ALA A 28 -3.45 -10.76 8.72
N ASP A 29 -2.79 -11.17 9.80
CA ASP A 29 -2.11 -12.45 9.89
C ASP A 29 -3.13 -13.61 9.90
N GLU A 30 -4.20 -13.51 10.72
CA GLU A 30 -5.31 -14.49 10.73
C GLU A 30 -5.95 -14.63 9.34
N LEU A 31 -6.18 -13.51 8.65
CA LEU A 31 -6.74 -13.52 7.30
C LEU A 31 -5.90 -14.34 6.32
N ALA A 32 -4.57 -14.21 6.38
CA ALA A 32 -3.67 -14.91 5.48
C ALA A 32 -3.60 -16.42 5.80
N GLU A 33 -3.70 -16.80 7.08
CA GLU A 33 -3.75 -18.20 7.51
C GLU A 33 -5.00 -18.94 7.01
N GLU A 34 -6.12 -18.22 6.90
CA GLU A 34 -7.38 -18.74 6.38
C GLU A 34 -7.40 -18.93 4.86
N VAL A 35 -6.36 -18.51 4.13
CA VAL A 35 -6.24 -18.71 2.68
C VAL A 35 -5.65 -20.10 2.40
N PRO A 36 -6.41 -21.05 1.81
CA PRO A 36 -5.85 -22.34 1.46
C PRO A 36 -4.75 -22.17 0.40
N ALA A 37 -3.57 -22.73 0.66
CA ALA A 37 -2.40 -22.59 -0.21
C ALA A 37 -2.67 -23.02 -1.66
N GLU A 38 -3.49 -24.06 -1.85
CA GLU A 38 -3.87 -24.58 -3.17
C GLU A 38 -4.83 -23.64 -3.94
N MET A 39 -5.53 -22.76 -3.24
CA MET A 39 -6.51 -21.81 -3.82
C MET A 39 -5.92 -20.42 -4.05
N ALA A 40 -4.81 -20.10 -3.38
CA ALA A 40 -4.14 -18.80 -3.47
C ALA A 40 -3.91 -18.34 -4.91
N SER A 41 -3.46 -19.23 -5.79
CA SER A 41 -3.16 -18.92 -7.19
C SER A 41 -4.38 -18.96 -8.13
N SER A 42 -5.49 -19.59 -7.72
CA SER A 42 -6.66 -19.79 -8.58
C SER A 42 -7.72 -18.70 -8.44
N LEU A 43 -7.72 -17.97 -7.33
CA LEU A 43 -8.68 -16.89 -7.08
C LEU A 43 -7.97 -15.56 -6.83
N ALA A 44 -8.16 -14.61 -7.74
CA ALA A 44 -7.46 -13.32 -7.69
C ALA A 44 -7.71 -12.51 -6.40
N PHE A 45 -8.89 -12.61 -5.77
CA PHE A 45 -9.14 -11.92 -4.51
C PHE A 45 -8.33 -12.49 -3.32
N LEU A 46 -8.00 -13.78 -3.34
CA LEU A 46 -7.16 -14.40 -2.30
C LEU A 46 -5.73 -13.88 -2.34
N GLN A 47 -5.27 -13.41 -3.51
CA GLN A 47 -3.99 -12.71 -3.62
C GLN A 47 -3.99 -11.42 -2.78
N ASN A 48 -5.12 -10.75 -2.63
CA ASN A 48 -5.18 -9.57 -1.76
C ASN A 48 -5.03 -9.95 -0.29
N TYR A 49 -5.70 -11.03 0.13
CA TYR A 49 -5.69 -11.51 1.52
C TYR A 49 -4.28 -11.92 1.96
N LEU A 50 -3.54 -12.60 1.09
CA LEU A 50 -2.14 -12.97 1.34
C LEU A 50 -1.19 -11.75 1.45
N ALA A 51 -1.55 -10.63 0.83
CA ALA A 51 -0.75 -9.41 0.91
C ALA A 51 -1.10 -8.54 2.13
N THR A 52 -2.26 -8.75 2.76
CA THR A 52 -2.75 -7.98 3.91
C THR A 52 -1.78 -7.90 5.08
N PRO A 53 -1.05 -8.97 5.48
CA PRO A 53 0.01 -8.90 6.50
C PRO A 53 1.07 -7.83 6.23
N LEU A 54 1.50 -7.66 4.98
CA LEU A 54 2.45 -6.64 4.58
C LEU A 54 1.81 -5.25 4.62
N PHE A 55 0.57 -5.11 4.17
CA PHE A 55 -0.15 -3.85 4.18
C PHE A 55 -0.37 -3.30 5.59
N ALA A 56 -0.76 -4.15 6.54
CA ALA A 56 -0.89 -3.77 7.94
C ALA A 56 0.44 -3.25 8.50
N ARG A 57 1.53 -3.98 8.26
CA ARG A 57 2.88 -3.59 8.72
C ARG A 57 3.37 -2.29 8.07
N VAL A 58 3.09 -2.09 6.78
CA VAL A 58 3.41 -0.83 6.08
C VAL A 58 2.65 0.32 6.70
N ARG A 59 1.35 0.14 6.95
CA ARG A 59 0.49 1.19 7.51
C ARG A 59 1.00 1.72 8.84
N PHE A 60 1.51 0.83 9.69
CA PHE A 60 1.95 1.13 11.05
C PHE A 60 3.47 1.21 11.19
N GLY A 61 4.21 1.31 10.08
CA GLY A 61 5.66 1.53 10.10
C GLY A 61 6.47 0.42 10.76
N ARG A 62 6.02 -0.83 10.70
CA ARG A 62 6.73 -2.01 11.25
C ARG A 62 7.85 -2.45 10.31
N TRP A 63 8.81 -1.55 10.08
CA TRP A 63 9.82 -1.70 9.03
C TRP A 63 10.73 -2.91 9.24
N GLN A 64 11.15 -3.17 10.47
CA GLN A 64 12.01 -4.32 10.76
C GLN A 64 11.30 -5.64 10.47
N GLU A 65 10.03 -5.77 10.90
CA GLU A 65 9.23 -6.95 10.57
C GLU A 65 9.08 -7.14 9.06
N ILE A 66 8.88 -6.06 8.31
CA ILE A 66 8.82 -6.13 6.84
C ILE A 66 10.14 -6.64 6.26
N LEU A 67 11.27 -6.10 6.72
CA LEU A 67 12.60 -6.49 6.24
C LEU A 67 12.90 -7.97 6.52
N ASP A 68 12.40 -8.49 7.65
CA ASP A 68 12.56 -9.89 8.07
C ASP A 68 11.59 -10.85 7.34
N THR A 69 10.55 -10.34 6.67
CA THR A 69 9.60 -11.16 5.92
C THR A 69 10.28 -11.86 4.73
N PRO A 70 10.23 -13.21 4.64
CA PRO A 70 10.84 -13.94 3.53
C PRO A 70 10.19 -13.61 2.19
N GLN A 71 10.97 -13.67 1.11
CA GLN A 71 10.44 -13.42 -0.23
C GLN A 71 9.46 -14.54 -0.64
N PRO A 72 8.29 -14.20 -1.21
CA PRO A 72 7.36 -15.21 -1.73
C PRO A 72 7.94 -16.04 -2.89
N PRO A 73 7.44 -17.26 -3.14
CA PRO A 73 7.86 -18.10 -4.27
C PRO A 73 7.77 -17.38 -5.62
N ALA A 74 8.69 -17.68 -6.55
CA ALA A 74 8.82 -16.94 -7.81
C ALA A 74 7.56 -16.92 -8.70
N GLY A 75 6.73 -17.95 -8.64
CA GLY A 75 5.46 -18.05 -9.39
C GLY A 75 4.28 -17.29 -8.78
N GLN A 76 4.52 -16.46 -7.77
CA GLN A 76 3.50 -15.60 -7.17
C GLN A 76 3.81 -14.13 -7.50
N ALA A 77 3.57 -13.72 -8.75
CA ALA A 77 3.97 -12.41 -9.25
C ALA A 77 3.38 -11.25 -8.44
N PHE A 78 2.09 -11.31 -8.08
CA PHE A 78 1.45 -10.25 -7.29
C PHE A 78 2.01 -10.18 -5.86
N GLN A 79 2.16 -11.32 -5.18
CA GLN A 79 2.79 -11.36 -3.85
C GLN A 79 4.22 -10.83 -3.87
N ASN A 80 5.00 -11.21 -4.87
CA ASN A 80 6.35 -10.68 -5.06
C ASN A 80 6.32 -9.16 -5.28
N ALA A 81 5.35 -8.63 -6.02
CA ALA A 81 5.24 -7.20 -6.22
C ALA A 81 4.92 -6.48 -4.89
N MET A 82 3.92 -6.95 -4.13
CA MET A 82 3.57 -6.35 -2.83
C MET A 82 4.71 -6.47 -1.80
N TRP A 83 5.44 -7.58 -1.80
CA TRP A 83 6.65 -7.75 -1.00
C TRP A 83 7.75 -6.77 -1.42
N ARG A 84 8.00 -6.58 -2.72
CA ARG A 84 8.99 -5.60 -3.22
C ARG A 84 8.59 -4.17 -2.86
N TYR A 85 7.30 -3.85 -2.90
CA TYR A 85 6.75 -2.57 -2.46
C TYR A 85 7.05 -2.33 -0.98
N ALA A 86 6.63 -3.23 -0.10
CA ALA A 86 6.83 -3.10 1.34
C ALA A 86 8.31 -2.99 1.71
N GLN A 87 9.16 -3.88 1.13
CA GLN A 87 10.61 -3.84 1.32
C GLN A 87 11.25 -2.55 0.78
N GLY A 88 10.73 -2.01 -0.32
CA GLY A 88 11.18 -0.74 -0.89
C GLY A 88 10.90 0.44 0.05
N LEU A 89 9.70 0.49 0.63
CA LEU A 89 9.34 1.49 1.64
C LEU A 89 10.18 1.33 2.92
N ALA A 90 10.27 0.11 3.46
CA ALA A 90 11.04 -0.17 4.67
C ALA A 90 12.52 0.22 4.49
N ALA A 91 13.13 -0.16 3.37
CA ALA A 91 14.51 0.22 3.07
C ALA A 91 14.69 1.75 2.92
N ALA A 92 13.72 2.45 2.32
CA ALA A 92 13.77 3.91 2.26
C ALA A 92 13.68 4.53 3.66
N ALA A 93 12.72 4.09 4.47
CA ALA A 93 12.49 4.56 5.83
C ALA A 93 13.68 4.31 6.77
N THR A 94 14.43 3.21 6.58
CA THR A 94 15.63 2.90 7.36
C THR A 94 16.93 3.45 6.74
N GLY A 95 16.84 4.25 5.68
CA GLY A 95 17.98 4.92 5.06
C GLY A 95 18.80 4.09 4.06
N ASP A 96 18.44 2.83 3.80
CA ASP A 96 19.06 2.02 2.73
C ASP A 96 18.44 2.33 1.36
N VAL A 97 18.76 3.53 0.88
CA VAL A 97 18.33 4.03 -0.44
C VAL A 97 18.81 3.12 -1.58
N LYS A 98 19.94 2.42 -1.40
CA LYS A 98 20.47 1.51 -2.42
C LYS A 98 19.57 0.28 -2.56
N ALA A 99 19.18 -0.33 -1.44
CA ALA A 99 18.20 -1.42 -1.43
C ALA A 99 16.85 -0.95 -1.97
N ALA A 100 16.33 0.19 -1.49
CA ALA A 100 15.05 0.74 -1.95
C ALA A 100 15.01 0.89 -3.49
N ARG A 101 16.06 1.43 -4.11
CA ARG A 101 16.18 1.54 -5.58
C ARG A 101 16.22 0.18 -6.29
N LYS A 102 16.80 -0.85 -5.68
CA LYS A 102 16.80 -2.23 -6.22
C LYS A 102 15.39 -2.81 -6.22
N HIS A 103 14.62 -2.58 -5.15
CA HIS A 103 13.21 -2.98 -5.07
C HIS A 103 12.37 -2.23 -6.11
N LEU A 104 12.50 -0.91 -6.22
CA LEU A 104 11.83 -0.10 -7.25
C LEU A 104 12.12 -0.58 -8.67
N LYS A 105 13.40 -0.86 -8.99
CA LYS A 105 13.78 -1.40 -10.31
C LYS A 105 13.12 -2.76 -10.59
N THR A 106 12.93 -3.57 -9.55
CA THR A 106 12.33 -4.90 -9.67
C THR A 106 10.81 -4.81 -9.80
N LEU A 107 10.14 -3.89 -9.10
CA LEU A 107 8.73 -3.56 -9.33
C LEU A 107 8.48 -3.21 -10.80
N GLY A 108 9.31 -2.32 -11.35
CA GLY A 108 9.26 -1.96 -12.77
C GLY A 108 9.41 -3.13 -13.75
N LYS A 109 10.03 -4.24 -13.34
CA LYS A 109 10.07 -5.48 -14.13
C LYS A 109 8.81 -6.30 -13.92
N LEU A 110 8.38 -6.48 -12.66
CA LEU A 110 7.18 -7.24 -12.29
C LEU A 110 5.91 -6.65 -12.92
N ARG A 111 5.78 -5.33 -13.00
CA ARG A 111 4.65 -4.67 -13.68
C ARG A 111 4.49 -5.07 -15.15
N ARG A 112 5.57 -5.54 -15.79
CA ARG A 112 5.57 -6.04 -17.18
C ARG A 112 5.38 -7.55 -17.26
N ASN A 113 5.22 -8.24 -16.13
CA ASN A 113 4.98 -9.67 -16.11
C ASN A 113 3.55 -9.95 -16.62
N PRO A 114 3.37 -10.77 -17.67
CA PRO A 114 2.04 -11.12 -18.19
C PRO A 114 1.15 -11.81 -17.15
N GLU A 115 1.71 -12.46 -16.12
CA GLU A 115 0.92 -13.06 -15.03
C GLU A 115 0.06 -12.03 -14.28
N LEU A 116 0.45 -10.75 -14.28
CA LEU A 116 -0.36 -9.70 -13.64
C LEU A 116 -1.52 -9.21 -14.50
N ALA A 117 -1.52 -9.47 -15.81
CA ALA A 117 -2.49 -8.89 -16.74
C ALA A 117 -3.93 -9.35 -16.44
N ASP A 118 -4.07 -10.60 -15.98
CA ASP A 118 -5.36 -11.24 -15.71
C ASP A 118 -5.78 -11.17 -14.23
N ILE A 119 -4.89 -10.72 -13.35
CA ILE A 119 -5.19 -10.62 -11.91
C ILE A 119 -5.99 -9.34 -11.65
N ARG A 120 -7.17 -9.53 -11.06
CA ARG A 120 -8.05 -8.45 -10.60
C ARG A 120 -8.20 -8.48 -9.09
N ILE A 121 -7.81 -7.39 -8.44
CA ILE A 121 -8.05 -7.17 -7.02
C ILE A 121 -9.27 -6.28 -6.89
N SER A 122 -10.37 -6.87 -6.41
CA SER A 122 -11.71 -6.27 -6.57
C SER A 122 -11.96 -5.96 -8.06
N PHE A 123 -12.02 -4.68 -8.43
CA PHE A 123 -12.17 -4.25 -9.83
C PHE A 123 -10.88 -3.69 -10.44
N ALA A 124 -9.81 -3.54 -9.66
CA ALA A 124 -8.55 -2.97 -10.11
C ALA A 124 -7.66 -4.02 -10.79
N SER A 125 -6.94 -3.58 -11.83
CA SER A 125 -5.86 -4.38 -12.42
C SER A 125 -4.70 -4.50 -11.45
N ALA A 126 -4.16 -5.71 -11.26
CA ALA A 126 -2.92 -5.89 -10.51
C ALA A 126 -1.77 -5.05 -11.10
N THR A 127 -1.71 -4.90 -12.42
CA THR A 127 -0.71 -4.04 -13.09
C THR A 127 -0.82 -2.57 -12.66
N ASP A 128 -2.04 -2.05 -12.48
CA ASP A 128 -2.26 -0.66 -12.04
C ASP A 128 -1.90 -0.50 -10.56
N LEU A 129 -2.23 -1.49 -9.72
CA LEU A 129 -1.81 -1.50 -8.31
C LEU A 129 -0.28 -1.55 -8.18
N VAL A 130 0.40 -2.37 -8.98
CA VAL A 130 1.87 -2.40 -8.99
C VAL A 130 2.43 -1.07 -9.46
N ARG A 131 1.86 -0.45 -10.50
CA ARG A 131 2.25 0.90 -10.94
C ARG A 131 2.08 1.94 -9.83
N LEU A 132 0.98 1.91 -9.11
CA LEU A 132 0.73 2.78 -7.96
C LEU A 132 1.83 2.58 -6.91
N THR A 133 2.18 1.33 -6.57
CA THR A 133 3.28 1.07 -5.63
C THR A 133 4.65 1.54 -6.11
N GLU A 134 4.94 1.51 -7.43
CA GLU A 134 6.17 2.07 -8.00
C GLU A 134 6.29 3.57 -7.68
N HIS A 135 5.20 4.33 -7.86
CA HIS A 135 5.17 5.75 -7.55
C HIS A 135 5.38 6.00 -6.05
N LEU A 136 4.74 5.23 -5.17
CA LEU A 136 4.95 5.35 -3.72
C LEU A 136 6.42 5.13 -3.32
N VAL A 137 7.04 4.03 -3.78
CA VAL A 137 8.45 3.76 -3.46
C VAL A 137 9.38 4.81 -4.07
N ALA A 138 9.10 5.27 -5.30
CA ALA A 138 9.87 6.34 -5.93
C ALA A 138 9.77 7.67 -5.18
N GLY A 139 8.56 8.00 -4.70
CA GLY A 139 8.27 9.18 -3.89
C GLY A 139 9.03 9.17 -2.57
N GLU A 140 8.95 8.07 -1.82
CA GLU A 140 9.69 7.92 -0.55
C GLU A 140 11.21 8.00 -0.78
N ILE A 141 11.74 7.33 -1.82
CA ILE A 141 13.16 7.45 -2.17
C ILE A 141 13.55 8.89 -2.50
N ALA A 142 12.68 9.67 -3.13
CA ALA A 142 12.93 11.07 -3.42
C ALA A 142 12.90 11.92 -2.14
N ALA A 143 11.92 11.70 -1.25
CA ALA A 143 11.76 12.39 0.02
C ALA A 143 13.01 12.22 0.90
N VAL A 144 13.44 10.97 1.16
CA VAL A 144 14.62 10.68 1.99
C VAL A 144 15.94 11.20 1.38
N ARG A 145 15.94 11.56 0.09
CA ARG A 145 17.08 12.17 -0.61
C ARG A 145 17.00 13.70 -0.68
N GLY A 146 16.02 14.32 -0.01
CA GLY A 146 15.80 15.76 -0.02
C GLY A 146 15.34 16.30 -1.38
N ARG A 147 14.65 15.49 -2.19
CA ARG A 147 14.13 15.88 -3.52
C ARG A 147 12.63 16.07 -3.43
N ALA A 148 12.22 17.10 -2.70
CA ALA A 148 10.82 17.37 -2.36
C ALA A 148 9.92 17.43 -3.59
N GLU A 149 10.31 18.19 -4.63
CA GLU A 149 9.51 18.36 -5.84
C GLU A 149 9.26 17.02 -6.55
N ARG A 150 10.29 16.16 -6.60
CA ARG A 150 10.15 14.82 -7.19
C ARG A 150 9.28 13.92 -6.33
N ALA A 151 9.41 14.00 -5.00
CA ALA A 151 8.57 13.21 -4.10
C ALA A 151 7.09 13.57 -4.30
N ILE A 152 6.78 14.87 -4.34
CA ILE A 152 5.42 15.38 -4.57
C ILE A 152 4.87 14.92 -5.94
N GLU A 153 5.67 15.00 -7.00
CA GLU A 153 5.26 14.56 -8.35
C GLU A 153 4.88 13.07 -8.39
N GLU A 154 5.68 12.22 -7.74
CA GLU A 154 5.42 10.79 -7.64
C GLU A 154 4.15 10.51 -6.81
N MET A 155 4.00 11.17 -5.66
CA MET A 155 2.82 11.02 -4.82
C MET A 155 1.54 11.51 -5.52
N ARG A 156 1.59 12.61 -6.27
CA ARG A 156 0.46 13.09 -7.10
C ARG A 156 0.11 12.08 -8.19
N SER A 157 1.10 11.46 -8.83
CA SER A 157 0.87 10.40 -9.82
C SER A 157 0.22 9.17 -9.18
N ALA A 158 0.61 8.80 -7.97
CA ALA A 158 -0.01 7.70 -7.22
C ALA A 158 -1.47 8.02 -6.83
N VAL A 159 -1.76 9.25 -6.37
CA VAL A 159 -3.13 9.72 -6.09
C VAL A 159 -3.99 9.67 -7.36
N ALA A 160 -3.50 10.21 -8.48
CA ALA A 160 -4.25 10.21 -9.73
C ALA A 160 -4.57 8.79 -10.23
N LEU A 161 -3.65 7.84 -10.04
CA LEU A 161 -3.91 6.43 -10.33
C LEU A 161 -4.95 5.86 -9.38
N GLN A 162 -4.86 6.11 -8.08
CA GLN A 162 -5.86 5.64 -7.11
C GLN A 162 -7.25 6.19 -7.41
N ASP A 163 -7.37 7.47 -7.72
CA ASP A 163 -8.64 8.14 -8.05
C ASP A 163 -9.28 7.59 -9.34
N SER A 164 -8.48 6.97 -10.23
CA SER A 164 -8.97 6.31 -11.44
C SER A 164 -9.52 4.89 -11.19
N LEU A 165 -9.26 4.31 -10.01
CA LEU A 165 -9.72 2.97 -9.68
C LEU A 165 -11.23 2.97 -9.41
N ARG A 166 -11.90 1.89 -9.81
CA ARG A 166 -13.33 1.72 -9.53
C ARG A 166 -13.54 1.46 -8.03
N TYR A 167 -14.58 2.09 -7.49
CA TYR A 167 -15.02 1.89 -6.11
C TYR A 167 -15.20 0.41 -5.73
N ALA A 168 -14.69 0.03 -4.57
CA ALA A 168 -14.81 -1.30 -3.97
C ALA A 168 -14.71 -1.20 -2.44
N GLU A 169 -15.25 -2.20 -1.74
CA GLU A 169 -15.22 -2.28 -0.27
C GLU A 169 -14.68 -3.64 0.20
N PRO A 170 -13.55 -3.69 0.94
CA PRO A 170 -12.59 -2.59 1.13
C PRO A 170 -11.98 -2.10 -0.20
N PRO A 171 -11.39 -0.88 -0.22
CA PRO A 171 -10.75 -0.37 -1.42
C PRO A 171 -9.68 -1.32 -1.96
N ALA A 172 -9.46 -1.32 -3.28
CA ALA A 172 -8.47 -2.20 -3.90
C ALA A 172 -7.02 -1.92 -3.48
N PHE A 173 -6.75 -0.70 -2.97
CA PHE A 173 -5.46 -0.33 -2.39
C PHE A 173 -5.62 -0.03 -0.90
N HIS A 174 -4.64 -0.44 -0.09
CA HIS A 174 -4.81 -0.67 1.35
C HIS A 174 -5.02 0.58 2.21
N TYR A 175 -4.74 1.78 1.69
CA TYR A 175 -5.03 3.05 2.36
C TYR A 175 -5.21 4.19 1.34
N PRO A 176 -5.79 5.35 1.74
CA PRO A 176 -5.82 6.54 0.90
C PRO A 176 -4.41 7.13 0.70
N VAL A 177 -3.92 7.11 -0.53
CA VAL A 177 -2.57 7.60 -0.90
C VAL A 177 -2.41 9.09 -0.63
N ARG A 178 -3.52 9.83 -0.57
CA ARG A 178 -3.56 11.23 -0.14
C ARG A 178 -2.90 11.46 1.21
N HIS A 179 -2.88 10.47 2.11
CA HIS A 179 -2.17 10.57 3.38
C HIS A 179 -0.66 10.73 3.18
N SER A 180 -0.07 9.97 2.26
CA SER A 180 1.36 10.08 1.92
C SER A 180 1.67 11.37 1.18
N LEU A 181 0.80 11.80 0.25
CA LEU A 181 0.98 13.09 -0.43
C LEU A 181 0.94 14.26 0.58
N GLY A 182 -0.03 14.27 1.49
CA GLY A 182 -0.14 15.30 2.53
C GLY A 182 1.11 15.36 3.41
N ALA A 183 1.63 14.21 3.85
CA ALA A 183 2.84 14.15 4.66
C ALA A 183 4.07 14.73 3.94
N VAL A 184 4.28 14.33 2.68
CA VAL A 184 5.38 14.86 1.85
C VAL A 184 5.22 16.37 1.60
N LEU A 185 4.00 16.86 1.43
CA LEU A 185 3.74 18.31 1.28
C LEU A 185 4.06 19.08 2.56
N LEU A 186 3.71 18.53 3.74
CA LEU A 186 4.05 19.14 5.03
C LEU A 186 5.57 19.19 5.24
N GLU A 187 6.28 18.09 4.96
CA GLU A 187 7.75 18.04 5.02
C GLU A 187 8.41 19.05 4.08
N ALA A 188 7.78 19.33 2.93
CA ALA A 188 8.23 20.33 1.97
C ALA A 188 7.82 21.78 2.34
N GLY A 189 7.13 21.99 3.45
CA GLY A 189 6.64 23.30 3.89
C GLY A 189 5.43 23.83 3.09
N GLN A 190 4.74 22.97 2.35
CA GLN A 190 3.57 23.30 1.52
C GLN A 190 2.24 23.03 2.25
N ALA A 191 2.10 23.59 3.46
CA ALA A 191 0.97 23.32 4.36
C ALA A 191 -0.41 23.58 3.73
N SER A 192 -0.57 24.66 2.94
CA SER A 192 -1.86 24.96 2.29
C SER A 192 -2.26 23.91 1.25
N GLU A 193 -1.30 23.31 0.54
CA GLU A 193 -1.59 22.20 -0.37
C GLU A 193 -1.87 20.90 0.39
N ALA A 194 -1.12 20.64 1.47
CA ALA A 194 -1.36 19.49 2.33
C ALA A 194 -2.78 19.51 2.92
N GLU A 195 -3.23 20.66 3.43
CA GLU A 195 -4.59 20.85 3.92
C GLU A 195 -5.63 20.49 2.86
N ALA A 196 -5.47 21.00 1.63
CA ALA A 196 -6.40 20.71 0.55
C ALA A 196 -6.46 19.21 0.23
N VAL A 197 -5.31 18.52 0.24
CA VAL A 197 -5.23 17.08 -0.01
C VAL A 197 -5.93 16.27 1.09
N TYR A 198 -5.73 16.61 2.37
CA TYR A 198 -6.40 15.93 3.47
C TYR A 198 -7.91 16.21 3.50
N ARG A 199 -8.35 17.44 3.20
CA ARG A 199 -9.78 17.76 3.08
C ARG A 199 -10.45 16.97 1.96
N GLN A 200 -9.78 16.81 0.82
CA GLN A 200 -10.29 15.98 -0.26
C GLN A 200 -10.40 14.49 0.12
N ASP A 201 -9.47 13.97 0.94
CA ASP A 201 -9.65 12.61 1.49
C ASP A 201 -10.89 12.52 2.38
N LEU A 202 -11.17 13.53 3.21
CA LEU A 202 -12.32 13.55 4.11
C LEU A 202 -13.68 13.65 3.38
N GLU A 203 -13.72 14.14 2.15
CA GLU A 203 -14.92 14.08 1.31
C GLU A 203 -15.29 12.63 0.94
N HIS A 204 -14.28 11.77 0.76
CA HIS A 204 -14.46 10.35 0.41
C HIS A 204 -14.52 9.45 1.65
N ASN A 205 -13.77 9.81 2.69
CA ASN A 205 -13.64 9.07 3.94
C ASN A 205 -13.96 10.00 5.12
N PRO A 206 -15.26 10.29 5.37
CA PRO A 206 -15.65 11.17 6.47
C PRO A 206 -15.08 10.70 7.81
N HIS A 207 -14.59 11.65 8.60
CA HIS A 207 -13.99 11.40 9.93
C HIS A 207 -12.77 10.45 9.93
N ASN A 208 -12.05 10.33 8.82
CA ASN A 208 -10.80 9.56 8.78
C ASN A 208 -9.76 10.15 9.73
N GLY A 209 -9.43 9.43 10.79
CA GLY A 209 -8.51 9.88 11.84
C GLY A 209 -7.11 10.23 11.34
N TRP A 210 -6.65 9.59 10.27
CA TRP A 210 -5.33 9.87 9.69
C TRP A 210 -5.28 11.21 8.96
N SER A 211 -6.35 11.55 8.24
CA SER A 211 -6.46 12.87 7.58
C SER A 211 -6.72 13.98 8.60
N LEU A 212 -7.50 13.69 9.65
CA LEU A 212 -7.69 14.63 10.76
C LEU A 212 -6.38 14.88 11.52
N PHE A 213 -5.56 13.85 11.72
CA PHE A 213 -4.23 14.00 12.30
C PHE A 213 -3.34 14.88 11.41
N GLY A 214 -3.25 14.58 10.10
CA GLY A 214 -2.44 15.40 9.18
C GLY A 214 -2.91 16.85 9.03
N LEU A 215 -4.19 17.15 9.28
CA LEU A 215 -4.72 18.52 9.32
C LEU A 215 -4.36 19.29 10.61
N ALA A 216 -3.92 18.59 11.65
CA ALA A 216 -3.57 19.20 12.93
C ALA A 216 -2.08 19.57 13.03
N GLU A 217 -1.25 19.07 12.12
CA GLU A 217 0.20 19.34 12.00
C GLU A 217 0.47 20.69 11.28
#